data_AF-A0A2R6AG65-F1
#
_entry.id   AF-A0A2R6AG65-F1
#
_cell.length_a   1.000
_cell.length_b   1.000
_cell.length_c   1.000
_cell.angle_alpha   90.00
_cell.angle_beta   90.00
_cell.angle_gamma   90.00
#
_symmetry.space_group_name_H-M   'P 1'
#
loop_
_entity.id
_entity.type
_entity.pdbx_description
1 polymer ?
#
loop_
_entity_poly.entity_id
_entity_poly.type
_entity_poly.pdbx_seq_one_letter_code
_entity_poly.pdbx_strand_id
1 'polypeptide(L)'
;KEQRNLLMPNGKRTYIYVRVSWAITYLVQAGLLIRTGRSKYMISDKGKEEVKIIPEKITPKYLEKFESFVRFKKLRHKEKENNASGKKLKETGLTPDEEIERILEDHNELLAQEVLNTLVKIQPSDFERVIIDLVLALGYGRNFEEMAKVLGKPGDQGIDGVISQDKLGFDKIYLQAKRWGLEQTVGAREIREFIGALTTNHAKKGIFITTARFTREAVETAQRDPDHIIILIDGNNLVKMMIENNVGIRESRQYTLKEIDKNYFESLNG
;
A
#
# COMPACT_ATOMS: atom_id res chain seq x y z
N LYS A 1 12.99 -19.33 -5.08
CA LYS A 1 12.97 -18.81 -6.47
C LYS A 1 11.98 -17.64 -6.63
N GLU A 2 10.86 -17.62 -5.91
CA GLU A 2 9.82 -16.57 -6.02
C GLU A 2 10.24 -15.14 -5.62
N GLN A 3 11.11 -14.96 -4.62
CA GLN A 3 11.51 -13.61 -4.16
C GLN A 3 12.52 -12.88 -5.06
N ARG A 4 13.06 -13.53 -6.10
CA ARG A 4 14.18 -12.96 -6.87
C ARG A 4 13.77 -11.72 -7.68
N ASN A 5 12.50 -11.64 -8.05
CA ASN A 5 11.94 -10.55 -8.88
C ASN A 5 10.90 -9.69 -8.13
N LEU A 6 10.61 -9.98 -6.86
CA LEU A 6 9.66 -9.17 -6.09
C LEU A 6 10.34 -7.87 -5.64
N LEU A 7 9.90 -6.76 -6.21
CA LEU A 7 10.27 -5.41 -5.78
C LEU A 7 9.67 -5.13 -4.42
N MET A 8 10.40 -4.38 -3.59
CA MET A 8 9.82 -3.75 -2.42
C MET A 8 8.83 -2.65 -2.85
N PRO A 9 7.85 -2.26 -2.02
CA PRO A 9 6.87 -1.22 -2.31
C PRO A 9 7.48 0.11 -2.81
N ASN A 10 8.72 0.42 -2.41
CA ASN A 10 9.44 1.60 -2.89
C ASN A 10 9.94 1.49 -4.35
N GLY A 11 9.77 0.35 -5.01
CA GLY A 11 10.09 0.09 -6.42
C GLY A 11 11.58 0.07 -6.78
N LYS A 12 12.49 0.36 -5.84
CA LYS A 12 13.92 0.58 -6.13
C LYS A 12 14.80 -0.66 -5.96
N ARG A 13 14.42 -1.58 -5.08
CA ARG A 13 15.20 -2.77 -4.72
C ARG A 13 14.28 -3.99 -4.60
N THR A 14 14.82 -5.18 -4.83
CA THR A 14 14.10 -6.43 -4.59
C THR A 14 14.25 -6.89 -3.14
N TYR A 15 13.26 -7.63 -2.63
CA TYR A 15 13.33 -8.24 -1.29
C TYR A 15 14.61 -9.09 -1.12
N ILE A 16 14.99 -9.85 -2.15
CA ILE A 16 16.22 -10.66 -2.10
C ILE A 16 17.48 -9.80 -1.96
N TYR A 17 17.55 -8.66 -2.66
CA TYR A 17 18.69 -7.76 -2.59
C TYR A 17 18.84 -7.20 -1.16
N VAL A 18 17.72 -6.76 -0.57
CA VAL A 18 17.71 -6.20 0.79
C VAL A 18 18.07 -7.27 1.83
N ARG A 19 17.49 -8.46 1.75
CA ARG A 19 17.83 -9.60 2.63
C ARG A 19 19.29 -10.00 2.52
N VAL A 20 19.85 -10.09 1.30
CA VAL A 20 21.27 -10.41 1.09
C VAL A 20 22.17 -9.31 1.66
N SER A 21 21.82 -8.03 1.43
CA SER A 21 22.55 -6.89 1.98
C SER A 21 22.60 -6.92 3.52
N TRP A 22 21.49 -7.24 4.17
CA TRP A 22 21.42 -7.40 5.62
C TRP A 22 22.15 -8.64 6.12
N ALA A 23 22.07 -9.77 5.42
CA ALA A 23 22.83 -10.97 5.76
C ALA A 23 24.34 -10.68 5.74
N ILE A 24 24.84 -10.01 4.69
CA ILE A 24 26.23 -9.58 4.61
C ILE A 24 26.58 -8.63 5.76
N THR A 25 25.72 -7.65 6.05
CA THR A 25 25.92 -6.71 7.16
C THR A 25 26.05 -7.44 8.49
N TYR A 26 25.16 -8.39 8.78
CA TYR A 26 25.20 -9.19 10.00
C TYR A 26 26.46 -10.05 10.09
N LEU A 27 26.88 -10.68 9.00
CA LEU A 27 28.12 -11.47 8.95
C LEU A 27 29.38 -10.61 9.14
N VAL A 28 29.40 -9.39 8.59
CA VAL A 28 30.50 -8.43 8.81
C VAL A 28 30.53 -7.99 10.28
N GLN A 29 29.38 -7.66 10.88
CA GLN A 29 29.31 -7.26 12.29
C GLN A 29 29.64 -8.42 13.26
N ALA A 30 29.38 -9.67 12.87
CA ALA A 30 29.84 -10.86 13.58
C ALA A 30 31.36 -11.15 13.42
N GLY A 31 32.04 -10.43 12.52
CA GLY A 31 33.46 -10.62 12.21
C GLY A 31 33.74 -11.84 11.34
N LEU A 32 32.73 -12.41 10.68
CA LEU A 32 32.85 -13.58 9.81
C LEU A 32 33.20 -13.21 8.35
N LEU A 33 32.84 -12.00 7.94
CA LEU A 33 33.23 -11.42 6.66
C LEU A 33 34.00 -10.12 6.88
N ILE A 34 34.94 -9.87 5.97
CA ILE A 34 35.71 -8.63 5.87
C ILE A 34 35.35 -7.98 4.53
N ARG A 35 35.07 -6.69 4.54
CA ARG A 35 34.85 -5.93 3.30
C ARG A 35 36.20 -5.55 2.71
N THR A 36 36.45 -5.96 1.47
CA THR A 36 37.73 -5.71 0.75
C THR A 36 37.57 -4.73 -0.42
N GLY A 37 36.35 -4.25 -0.69
CA GLY A 37 36.06 -3.25 -1.71
C GLY A 37 34.55 -3.11 -1.95
N ARG A 38 34.16 -2.37 -3.01
CA ARG A 38 32.74 -2.22 -3.40
C ARG A 38 32.15 -3.58 -3.78
N SER A 39 31.16 -4.03 -3.02
CA SER A 39 30.51 -5.34 -3.19
C SER A 39 31.50 -6.52 -3.18
N LYS A 40 32.71 -6.33 -2.65
CA LYS A 40 33.74 -7.36 -2.51
C LYS A 40 33.90 -7.68 -1.02
N TYR A 41 33.70 -8.95 -0.71
CA TYR A 41 33.76 -9.48 0.64
C TYR A 41 34.66 -10.70 0.64
N MET A 42 35.45 -10.84 1.70
CA MET A 42 36.33 -11.98 1.92
C MET A 42 35.94 -12.63 3.26
N ILE A 43 35.94 -13.96 3.29
CA ILE A 43 35.77 -14.69 4.54
C ILE A 43 36.96 -14.42 5.46
N SER A 44 36.69 -14.02 6.72
CA SER A 44 37.74 -13.83 7.71
C SER A 44 38.30 -15.18 8.16
N ASP A 45 39.44 -15.20 8.85
CA ASP A 45 39.98 -16.47 9.39
C ASP A 45 39.01 -17.08 10.41
N LYS A 46 38.37 -16.24 11.23
CA LYS A 46 37.26 -16.63 12.11
C LYS A 46 36.08 -17.22 11.31
N GLY A 47 35.74 -16.64 10.17
CA GLY A 47 34.74 -17.17 9.26
C GLY A 47 35.10 -18.55 8.71
N LYS A 48 36.35 -18.79 8.34
CA LYS A 48 36.83 -20.09 7.86
C LYS A 48 36.76 -21.18 8.93
N GLU A 49 37.07 -20.83 10.17
CA GLU A 49 36.91 -21.75 11.31
C GLU A 49 35.43 -22.07 11.53
N GLU A 50 34.57 -21.06 11.46
CA GLU A 50 33.14 -21.20 11.70
C GLU A 50 32.41 -22.03 10.63
N VAL A 51 32.86 -21.98 9.37
CA VAL A 51 32.29 -22.80 8.28
C VAL A 51 32.35 -24.29 8.58
N LYS A 52 33.31 -24.76 9.40
CA LYS A 52 33.43 -26.17 9.78
C LYS A 52 32.31 -26.67 10.70
N ILE A 53 31.61 -25.74 11.37
CA ILE A 53 30.61 -26.02 12.41
C ILE A 53 29.30 -25.24 12.18
N ILE A 54 29.13 -24.68 10.99
CA ILE A 54 27.94 -23.90 10.63
C ILE A 54 26.72 -24.85 10.53
N PRO A 55 25.57 -24.47 11.12
CA PRO A 55 24.32 -25.20 10.94
C PRO A 55 23.78 -25.02 9.52
N GLU A 56 22.78 -25.81 9.15
CA GLU A 56 22.13 -25.73 7.82
C GLU A 56 21.65 -24.31 7.45
N LYS A 57 21.32 -23.47 8.47
CA LYS A 57 20.94 -22.06 8.29
C LYS A 57 21.59 -21.15 9.33
N ILE A 58 22.27 -20.12 8.85
CA ILE A 58 22.76 -19.02 9.69
C ILE A 58 21.61 -18.04 9.94
N THR A 59 21.22 -17.89 11.20
CA THR A 59 20.17 -16.95 11.64
C THR A 59 20.77 -15.84 12.49
N PRO A 60 20.11 -14.67 12.65
CA PRO A 60 20.55 -13.66 13.60
C PRO A 60 20.78 -14.22 15.01
N LYS A 61 19.93 -15.16 15.45
CA LYS A 61 20.08 -15.87 16.73
C LYS A 61 21.40 -16.66 16.82
N TYR A 62 21.79 -17.34 15.73
CA TYR A 62 23.08 -18.03 15.70
C TYR A 62 24.27 -17.07 15.83
N LEU A 63 24.16 -15.86 15.26
CA LEU A 63 25.22 -14.86 15.34
C LEU A 63 25.36 -14.22 16.74
N GLU A 64 24.40 -14.41 17.65
CA GLU A 64 24.48 -13.90 19.02
C GLU A 64 25.60 -14.54 19.85
N LYS A 65 26.23 -15.62 19.38
CA LYS A 65 27.44 -16.14 20.01
C LYS A 65 28.67 -15.25 19.81
N PHE A 66 28.63 -14.32 18.86
CA PHE A 66 29.72 -13.38 18.61
C PHE A 66 29.50 -12.08 19.37
N GLU A 67 30.43 -11.76 20.27
CA GLU A 67 30.34 -10.54 21.11
C GLU A 67 30.19 -9.26 20.27
N SER A 68 30.89 -9.15 19.15
CA SER A 68 30.78 -8.01 18.22
C SER A 68 29.37 -7.85 17.64
N PHE A 69 28.70 -8.96 17.34
CA PHE A 69 27.32 -8.96 16.86
C PHE A 69 26.33 -8.62 17.98
N VAL A 70 26.54 -9.16 19.19
CA VAL A 70 25.74 -8.81 20.38
C VAL A 70 25.87 -7.32 20.68
N ARG A 71 27.08 -6.74 20.60
CA ARG A 71 27.31 -5.31 20.78
C ARG A 71 26.57 -4.48 19.73
N PHE A 72 26.62 -4.88 18.46
CA PHE A 72 25.84 -4.27 17.38
C PHE A 72 24.33 -4.31 17.67
N LYS A 73 23.79 -5.46 18.12
CA LYS A 73 22.37 -5.59 18.49
C LYS A 73 22.02 -4.76 19.73
N LYS A 74 22.88 -4.74 20.75
CA LYS A 74 22.70 -3.96 21.99
C LYS A 74 22.74 -2.45 21.74
N LEU A 75 23.61 -1.96 20.87
CA LEU A 75 23.59 -0.54 20.44
C LEU A 75 22.23 -0.18 19.82
N ARG A 76 21.60 -1.11 19.11
CA ARG A 76 20.24 -0.97 18.56
C ARG A 76 19.13 -1.03 19.63
N HIS A 77 19.39 -1.69 20.78
CA HIS A 77 18.42 -1.85 21.88
C HIS A 77 18.58 -0.81 23.01
N LYS A 78 19.77 -0.23 23.20
CA LYS A 78 20.02 0.75 24.27
C LYS A 78 19.23 2.06 24.06
N GLU A 79 18.76 2.32 22.84
CA GLU A 79 17.81 3.40 22.55
C GLU A 79 16.35 3.06 22.90
N LYS A 80 16.00 1.76 23.08
CA LYS A 80 14.66 1.32 23.50
C LYS A 80 14.49 1.19 25.03
N GLU A 81 15.56 1.05 25.80
CA GLU A 81 15.44 0.87 27.27
C GLU A 81 15.10 2.16 28.04
N ASN A 82 15.25 3.34 27.43
CA ASN A 82 14.82 4.59 28.06
C ASN A 82 13.30 4.87 27.94
N ASN A 83 12.52 4.02 27.28
CA ASN A 83 11.06 4.12 27.26
C ASN A 83 10.37 2.74 27.26
N ALA A 84 10.03 2.29 28.46
CA ALA A 84 8.98 1.33 28.82
C ALA A 84 9.04 -0.15 28.34
N SER A 85 9.17 -1.02 29.35
CA SER A 85 8.57 -2.35 29.49
C SER A 85 8.62 -3.32 28.29
N GLY A 86 9.71 -4.10 28.25
CA GLY A 86 9.59 -5.53 28.52
C GLY A 86 8.67 -6.38 27.63
N LYS A 87 8.49 -6.07 26.34
CA LYS A 87 8.07 -7.10 25.36
C LYS A 87 9.31 -7.56 24.60
N LYS A 88 9.72 -8.82 24.82
CA LYS A 88 10.64 -9.54 23.92
C LYS A 88 10.07 -9.40 22.51
N LEU A 89 10.73 -8.60 21.67
CA LEU A 89 10.44 -8.56 20.23
C LEU A 89 10.52 -9.99 19.73
N LYS A 90 9.40 -10.56 19.27
CA LYS A 90 9.42 -11.79 18.51
C LYS A 90 10.37 -11.55 17.34
N GLU A 91 11.47 -12.29 17.29
CA GLU A 91 12.36 -12.27 16.12
C GLU A 91 11.58 -12.80 14.93
N THR A 92 11.06 -11.90 14.11
CA THR A 92 10.24 -12.24 12.94
C THR A 92 11.09 -12.71 11.76
N GLY A 93 12.43 -12.72 11.90
CA GLY A 93 13.37 -13.01 10.81
C GLY A 93 13.40 -11.97 9.70
N LEU A 94 12.65 -10.86 9.86
CA LEU A 94 12.59 -9.76 8.92
C LEU A 94 13.82 -8.85 9.05
N THR A 95 14.23 -8.27 7.93
CA THR A 95 15.16 -7.15 7.93
C THR A 95 14.49 -5.89 8.50
N PRO A 96 15.27 -4.90 8.99
CA PRO A 96 14.72 -3.63 9.45
C PRO A 96 13.81 -2.93 8.42
N ASP A 97 14.18 -2.91 7.14
CA ASP A 97 13.36 -2.34 6.07
C ASP A 97 12.01 -3.06 5.95
N GLU A 98 12.01 -4.39 5.96
CA GLU A 98 10.78 -5.19 5.93
C GLU A 98 9.93 -5.04 7.20
N GLU A 99 10.58 -4.81 8.35
CA GLU A 99 9.88 -4.51 9.60
C GLU A 99 9.17 -3.15 9.52
N ILE A 100 9.80 -2.13 8.92
CA ILE A 100 9.19 -0.82 8.66
C ILE A 100 8.04 -0.97 7.66
N GLU A 101 8.23 -1.69 6.56
CA GLU A 101 7.18 -1.92 5.57
C GLU A 101 5.95 -2.57 6.18
N ARG A 102 6.13 -3.66 6.95
CA ARG A 102 5.03 -4.31 7.66
C ARG A 102 4.31 -3.34 8.61
N ILE A 103 5.06 -2.53 9.36
CA ILE A 103 4.45 -1.54 10.27
C ILE A 103 3.63 -0.51 9.48
N LEU A 104 4.09 -0.08 8.31
CA LEU A 104 3.36 0.85 7.45
C LEU A 104 2.12 0.20 6.84
N GLU A 105 2.20 -1.06 6.41
CA GLU A 105 1.05 -1.84 5.92
C GLU A 105 0.00 -2.00 7.02
N ASP A 106 0.39 -2.47 8.21
CA ASP A 106 -0.49 -2.60 9.38
C ASP A 106 -1.16 -1.24 9.72
N HIS A 107 -0.39 -0.15 9.67
CA HIS A 107 -0.91 1.19 9.92
C HIS A 107 -1.93 1.63 8.86
N ASN A 108 -1.64 1.39 7.58
CA ASN A 108 -2.54 1.73 6.48
C ASN A 108 -3.82 0.89 6.52
N GLU A 109 -3.77 -0.37 6.93
CA GLU A 109 -4.97 -1.19 7.12
C GLU A 109 -5.87 -0.65 8.23
N LEU A 110 -5.28 -0.25 9.36
CA LEU A 110 -6.03 0.38 10.47
C LEU A 110 -6.63 1.72 10.05
N LEU A 111 -5.84 2.56 9.36
CA LEU A 111 -6.32 3.82 8.80
C LEU A 111 -7.47 3.58 7.82
N ALA A 112 -7.35 2.55 6.96
CA ALA A 112 -8.39 2.24 5.99
C ALA A 112 -9.72 1.87 6.67
N GLN A 113 -9.66 1.09 7.75
CA GLN A 113 -10.84 0.76 8.56
C GLN A 113 -11.45 2.01 9.22
N GLU A 114 -10.63 2.90 9.76
CA GLU A 114 -11.09 4.14 10.39
C GLU A 114 -11.80 5.06 9.39
N VAL A 115 -11.21 5.24 8.20
CA VAL A 115 -11.77 6.05 7.12
C VAL A 115 -13.08 5.43 6.64
N LEU A 116 -13.12 4.11 6.37
CA LEU A 116 -14.33 3.44 5.92
C LEU A 116 -15.48 3.56 6.94
N ASN A 117 -15.18 3.39 8.23
CA ASN A 117 -16.15 3.58 9.31
C ASN A 117 -16.67 5.03 9.38
N THR A 118 -15.82 6.00 9.06
CA THR A 118 -16.21 7.41 8.98
C THR A 118 -17.14 7.65 7.79
N LEU A 119 -16.82 7.12 6.60
CA LEU A 119 -17.64 7.26 5.39
C LEU A 119 -19.05 6.69 5.54
N VAL A 120 -19.24 5.63 6.32
CA VAL A 120 -20.58 5.07 6.56
C VAL A 120 -21.43 5.98 7.47
N LYS A 121 -20.81 6.84 8.29
CA LYS A 121 -21.50 7.68 9.28
C LYS A 121 -21.87 9.07 8.78
N ILE A 122 -21.22 9.57 7.73
CA ILE A 122 -21.51 10.90 7.16
C ILE A 122 -22.83 10.91 6.40
N GLN A 123 -23.36 12.11 6.11
CA GLN A 123 -24.61 12.25 5.36
C GLN A 123 -24.42 11.79 3.90
N PRO A 124 -25.48 11.32 3.21
CA PRO A 124 -25.41 10.96 1.80
C PRO A 124 -24.78 12.04 0.91
N SER A 125 -25.15 13.30 1.10
CA SER A 125 -24.59 14.44 0.35
C SER A 125 -23.10 14.68 0.63
N ASP A 126 -22.65 14.41 1.85
CA ASP A 126 -21.23 14.53 2.20
C ASP A 126 -20.43 13.37 1.57
N PHE A 127 -21.02 12.18 1.49
CA PHE A 127 -20.41 11.05 0.79
C PHE A 127 -20.25 11.34 -0.71
N GLU A 128 -21.29 11.87 -1.36
CA GLU A 128 -21.21 12.34 -2.75
C GLU A 128 -20.06 13.34 -2.94
N ARG A 129 -19.93 14.30 -2.02
CA ARG A 129 -18.82 15.26 -2.05
C ARG A 129 -17.45 14.57 -1.98
N VAL A 130 -17.27 13.61 -1.08
CA VAL A 130 -16.01 12.83 -0.98
C VAL A 130 -15.71 12.10 -2.29
N ILE A 131 -16.73 11.54 -2.95
CA ILE A 131 -16.56 10.88 -4.24
C ILE A 131 -16.12 11.88 -5.32
N ILE A 132 -16.67 13.11 -5.35
CA ILE A 132 -16.22 14.16 -6.26
C ILE A 132 -14.75 14.49 -6.02
N ASP A 133 -14.39 14.72 -4.76
CA ASP A 133 -13.02 15.08 -4.39
C ASP A 133 -12.03 13.98 -4.82
N LEU A 134 -12.41 12.70 -4.67
CA LEU A 134 -11.62 11.57 -5.14
C LEU A 134 -11.47 11.53 -6.66
N VAL A 135 -12.57 11.66 -7.39
CA VAL A 135 -12.57 11.62 -8.86
C VAL A 135 -11.70 12.75 -9.44
N LEU A 136 -11.78 13.95 -8.85
CA LEU A 136 -10.92 15.08 -9.22
C LEU A 136 -9.45 14.82 -8.89
N ALA A 137 -9.14 14.25 -7.73
CA ALA A 137 -7.78 13.90 -7.34
C ALA A 137 -7.15 12.84 -8.27
N LEU A 138 -7.96 11.93 -8.79
CA LEU A 138 -7.58 10.95 -9.81
C LEU A 138 -7.40 11.56 -11.21
N GLY A 139 -7.71 12.85 -11.39
CA GLY A 139 -7.53 13.58 -12.65
C GLY A 139 -8.72 13.52 -13.61
N TYR A 140 -9.88 13.06 -13.16
CA TYR A 140 -11.12 13.07 -13.94
C TYR A 140 -11.95 14.33 -13.65
N GLY A 141 -12.69 14.81 -14.64
CA GLY A 141 -13.48 16.03 -14.52
C GLY A 141 -12.64 17.32 -14.62
N ARG A 142 -13.32 18.48 -14.63
CA ARG A 142 -12.67 19.79 -14.78
C ARG A 142 -12.56 20.57 -13.47
N ASN A 143 -13.67 20.71 -12.75
CA ASN A 143 -13.73 21.37 -11.46
C ASN A 143 -14.95 20.90 -10.65
N PHE A 144 -14.93 21.20 -9.35
CA PHE A 144 -15.97 20.80 -8.39
C PHE A 144 -17.35 21.35 -8.75
N GLU A 145 -17.45 22.60 -9.18
CA GLU A 145 -18.72 23.29 -9.44
C GLU A 145 -19.49 22.68 -10.62
N GLU A 146 -18.79 22.27 -11.67
CA GLU A 146 -19.39 21.55 -12.79
C GLU A 146 -19.86 20.16 -12.36
N MET A 147 -19.05 19.46 -11.57
CA MET A 147 -19.32 18.09 -11.13
C MET A 147 -20.47 18.02 -10.11
N ALA A 148 -20.51 18.95 -9.15
CA ALA A 148 -21.55 19.03 -8.14
C ALA A 148 -22.93 19.35 -8.72
N LYS A 149 -22.99 20.13 -9.81
CA LYS A 149 -24.25 20.40 -10.54
C LYS A 149 -24.81 19.16 -11.23
N VAL A 150 -23.95 18.21 -11.56
CA VAL A 150 -24.36 16.95 -12.18
C VAL A 150 -24.75 15.92 -11.11
N LEU A 151 -24.04 15.91 -9.97
CA LEU A 151 -24.30 14.98 -8.88
C LEU A 151 -25.58 15.24 -8.06
N GLY A 152 -26.00 16.51 -7.99
CA GLY A 152 -27.10 16.94 -7.12
C GLY A 152 -28.49 17.00 -7.76
N LYS A 153 -28.75 16.35 -8.90
CA LYS A 153 -30.10 16.31 -9.50
C LYS A 153 -30.83 15.03 -9.10
N PRO A 154 -31.64 15.04 -8.02
CA PRO A 154 -32.50 13.92 -7.69
C PRO A 154 -33.51 13.72 -8.82
N GLY A 155 -33.42 12.62 -9.55
CA GLY A 155 -34.37 12.30 -10.61
C GLY A 155 -33.89 11.33 -11.69
N ASP A 156 -32.57 11.17 -11.88
CA ASP A 156 -32.06 10.21 -12.87
C ASP A 156 -31.93 8.82 -12.26
N GLN A 157 -32.95 8.00 -12.50
CA GLN A 157 -33.03 6.53 -12.57
C GLN A 157 -31.77 5.67 -12.25
N GLY A 158 -31.05 5.92 -11.16
CA GLY A 158 -29.83 5.20 -10.81
C GLY A 158 -28.52 5.78 -11.34
N ILE A 159 -28.46 7.07 -11.69
CA ILE A 159 -27.22 7.81 -11.94
C ILE A 159 -27.15 8.94 -10.93
N ASP A 160 -26.08 8.97 -10.14
CA ASP A 160 -25.85 10.12 -9.29
C ASP A 160 -25.15 11.20 -10.08
N GLY A 161 -24.12 10.88 -10.89
CA GLY A 161 -23.31 11.89 -11.58
C GLY A 161 -22.80 11.51 -12.97
N VAL A 162 -22.29 12.50 -13.69
CA VAL A 162 -21.62 12.34 -14.99
C VAL A 162 -20.34 13.17 -14.98
N ILE A 163 -19.23 12.51 -15.30
CA ILE A 163 -17.88 13.05 -15.20
C ILE A 163 -17.24 13.00 -16.58
N SER A 164 -16.41 13.98 -16.92
CA SER A 164 -15.66 13.96 -18.19
C SER A 164 -14.31 13.27 -17.98
N GLN A 165 -13.98 12.30 -18.82
CA GLN A 165 -12.67 11.65 -18.85
C GLN A 165 -11.60 12.56 -19.46
N ASP A 166 -12.01 13.44 -20.38
CA ASP A 166 -11.14 14.38 -21.05
C ASP A 166 -11.55 15.84 -20.76
N LYS A 167 -10.63 16.78 -21.02
CA LYS A 167 -10.85 18.20 -20.73
C LYS A 167 -11.88 18.88 -21.65
N LEU A 168 -12.17 18.29 -22.81
CA LEU A 168 -13.12 18.83 -23.80
C LEU A 168 -14.54 18.27 -23.58
N GLY A 169 -14.67 17.14 -22.87
CA GLY A 169 -15.95 16.57 -22.44
C GLY A 169 -16.60 15.65 -23.48
N PHE A 170 -15.81 15.07 -24.39
CA PHE A 170 -16.31 14.12 -25.38
C PHE A 170 -16.59 12.75 -24.75
N ASP A 171 -15.68 12.28 -23.90
CA ASP A 171 -15.80 11.01 -23.20
C ASP A 171 -16.42 11.22 -21.82
N LYS A 172 -17.69 10.83 -21.69
CA LYS A 172 -18.43 10.89 -20.43
C LYS A 172 -18.40 9.54 -19.72
N ILE A 173 -18.21 9.59 -18.41
CA ILE A 173 -18.31 8.45 -17.50
C ILE A 173 -19.44 8.73 -16.53
N TYR A 174 -20.35 7.77 -16.38
CA TYR A 174 -21.51 7.89 -15.51
C TYR A 174 -21.19 7.26 -14.16
N LEU A 175 -21.67 7.85 -13.08
CA LEU A 175 -21.30 7.49 -11.72
C LEU A 175 -22.53 7.25 -10.87
N GLN A 176 -22.49 6.17 -10.11
CA GLN A 176 -23.43 5.89 -9.01
C GLN A 176 -22.60 5.63 -7.75
N ALA A 177 -22.88 6.36 -6.69
CA ALA A 177 -22.28 6.25 -5.37
C ALA A 177 -23.34 5.87 -4.33
N LYS A 178 -23.19 4.70 -3.72
CA LYS A 178 -24.10 4.22 -2.67
C LYS A 178 -23.37 4.08 -1.33
N ARG A 179 -23.79 4.87 -0.33
CA ARG A 179 -23.34 4.70 1.06
C ARG A 179 -24.17 3.62 1.75
N TRP A 180 -23.61 2.42 1.87
CA TRP A 180 -24.24 1.25 2.50
C TRP A 180 -23.53 0.88 3.81
N GLY A 181 -24.21 0.14 4.69
CA GLY A 181 -23.60 -0.41 5.89
C GLY A 181 -22.56 -1.48 5.54
N LEU A 182 -21.54 -1.63 6.39
CA LEU A 182 -20.42 -2.55 6.15
C LEU A 182 -20.83 -4.04 6.13
N GLU A 183 -21.91 -4.38 6.81
CA GLU A 183 -22.48 -5.73 6.84
C GLU A 183 -23.35 -6.03 5.61
N GLN A 184 -23.66 -5.02 4.80
CA GLN A 184 -24.44 -5.18 3.58
C GLN A 184 -23.54 -5.53 2.40
N THR A 185 -24.11 -6.17 1.39
CA THR A 185 -23.42 -6.48 0.13
C THR A 185 -24.26 -6.06 -1.05
N VAL A 186 -23.62 -5.46 -2.05
CA VAL A 186 -24.29 -5.05 -3.30
C VAL A 186 -24.40 -6.26 -4.23
N GLY A 187 -25.62 -6.59 -4.62
CA GLY A 187 -25.93 -7.76 -5.43
C GLY A 187 -26.05 -7.45 -6.92
N ALA A 188 -26.30 -8.49 -7.71
CA ALA A 188 -26.50 -8.38 -9.16
C ALA A 188 -27.71 -7.52 -9.57
N ARG A 189 -28.69 -7.35 -8.68
CA ARG A 189 -29.87 -6.52 -8.97
C ARG A 189 -29.47 -5.06 -9.13
N GLU A 190 -28.71 -4.52 -8.19
CA GLU A 190 -28.26 -3.13 -8.18
C GLU A 190 -27.38 -2.82 -9.41
N ILE A 191 -26.54 -3.79 -9.81
CA ILE A 191 -25.72 -3.65 -11.03
C ILE A 191 -26.58 -3.66 -12.30
N ARG A 192 -27.61 -4.51 -12.39
CA ARG A 192 -28.55 -4.49 -13.54
C ARG A 192 -29.36 -3.20 -13.61
N GLU A 193 -29.79 -2.67 -12.47
CA GLU A 193 -30.46 -1.37 -12.40
C GLU A 193 -29.53 -0.27 -12.95
N PHE A 194 -28.26 -0.28 -12.54
CA PHE A 194 -27.25 0.65 -13.07
C PHE A 194 -27.02 0.49 -14.58
N ILE A 195 -26.91 -0.75 -15.09
CA ILE A 195 -26.81 -1.03 -16.55
C ILE A 195 -28.02 -0.46 -17.30
N GLY A 196 -29.23 -0.60 -16.75
CA GLY A 196 -30.44 -0.02 -17.32
C GLY A 196 -30.38 1.50 -17.39
N ALA A 197 -29.84 2.13 -16.34
CA ALA A 197 -29.62 3.57 -16.29
C ALA A 197 -28.60 4.04 -17.35
N LEU A 198 -27.50 3.29 -17.54
CA LEU A 198 -26.51 3.57 -18.58
C LEU A 198 -27.11 3.46 -19.98
N THR A 199 -27.87 2.39 -20.24
CA THR A 199 -28.55 2.18 -21.53
C THR A 199 -29.48 3.33 -21.88
N THR A 200 -30.30 3.74 -20.90
CA THR A 200 -31.28 4.83 -21.04
C THR A 200 -30.59 6.17 -21.34
N ASN A 201 -29.40 6.38 -20.78
CA ASN A 201 -28.61 7.58 -21.00
C ASN A 201 -27.65 7.49 -22.21
N HIS A 202 -27.70 6.40 -22.98
CA HIS A 202 -26.77 6.11 -24.07
C HIS A 202 -25.29 6.20 -23.65
N ALA A 203 -25.01 5.89 -22.38
CA ALA A 203 -23.68 5.90 -21.83
C ALA A 203 -22.88 4.68 -22.31
N LYS A 204 -21.55 4.80 -22.35
CA LYS A 204 -20.63 3.68 -22.67
C LYS A 204 -19.77 3.24 -21.50
N LYS A 205 -19.59 4.12 -20.51
CA LYS A 205 -18.69 3.90 -19.37
C LYS A 205 -19.43 4.26 -18.08
N GLY A 206 -19.33 3.38 -17.09
CA GLY A 206 -19.96 3.55 -15.78
C GLY A 206 -19.01 3.20 -14.65
N ILE A 207 -19.11 3.92 -13.54
CA ILE A 207 -18.45 3.58 -12.27
C ILE A 207 -19.52 3.44 -11.20
N PHE A 208 -19.56 2.27 -10.56
CA PHE A 208 -20.39 2.03 -9.39
C PHE A 208 -19.50 2.00 -8.14
N ILE A 209 -19.74 2.92 -7.23
CA ILE A 209 -18.96 3.11 -6.00
C ILE A 209 -19.84 2.79 -4.80
N THR A 210 -19.32 2.04 -3.85
CA THR A 210 -20.02 1.74 -2.59
C THR A 210 -19.07 1.62 -1.42
N THR A 211 -19.56 1.90 -0.21
CA THR A 211 -18.85 1.58 1.04
C THR A 211 -18.97 0.09 1.42
N ALA A 212 -19.89 -0.65 0.80
CA ALA A 212 -20.08 -2.08 1.01
C ALA A 212 -19.15 -2.92 0.10
N ARG A 213 -19.29 -4.25 0.18
CA ARG A 213 -18.65 -5.20 -0.76
C ARG A 213 -19.63 -5.61 -1.85
N PHE A 214 -19.12 -5.96 -3.02
CA PHE A 214 -19.91 -6.58 -4.08
C PHE A 214 -19.99 -8.10 -3.88
N THR A 215 -21.13 -8.71 -4.19
CA THR A 215 -21.20 -10.16 -4.32
C THR A 215 -20.50 -10.61 -5.60
N ARG A 216 -20.16 -11.90 -5.68
CA ARG A 216 -19.55 -12.47 -6.88
C ARG A 216 -20.46 -12.29 -8.10
N GLU A 217 -21.76 -12.47 -7.93
CA GLU A 217 -22.77 -12.32 -8.98
C GLU A 217 -22.86 -10.87 -9.47
N ALA A 218 -22.69 -9.89 -8.57
CA ALA A 218 -22.64 -8.48 -8.95
C ALA A 218 -21.44 -8.18 -9.85
N VAL A 219 -20.26 -8.69 -9.49
CA VAL A 219 -19.04 -8.56 -10.29
C VAL A 219 -19.19 -9.26 -11.65
N GLU A 220 -19.69 -10.50 -11.68
CA GLU A 220 -19.92 -11.24 -12.92
C GLU A 220 -20.95 -10.52 -13.82
N THR A 221 -21.98 -9.91 -13.24
CA THR A 221 -22.99 -9.14 -13.97
C THR A 221 -22.37 -7.93 -14.68
N ALA A 222 -21.52 -7.15 -13.98
CA ALA A 222 -20.84 -6.02 -14.59
C ALA A 222 -19.87 -6.43 -15.71
N GLN A 223 -19.18 -7.58 -15.55
CA GLN A 223 -18.21 -8.06 -16.52
C GLN A 223 -18.82 -8.70 -17.78
N ARG A 224 -20.04 -9.24 -17.68
CA ARG A 224 -20.72 -9.91 -18.81
C ARG A 224 -21.50 -8.96 -19.70
N ASP A 225 -21.65 -7.69 -19.30
CA ASP A 225 -22.34 -6.71 -20.12
C ASP A 225 -21.51 -6.39 -21.38
N PRO A 226 -22.04 -6.63 -22.60
CA PRO A 226 -21.27 -6.44 -23.83
C PRO A 226 -21.25 -4.99 -24.31
N ASP A 227 -22.13 -4.14 -23.80
CA ASP A 227 -22.42 -2.82 -24.34
C ASP A 227 -21.75 -1.67 -23.56
N HIS A 228 -21.38 -1.92 -22.30
CA HIS A 228 -20.85 -0.95 -21.35
C HIS A 228 -19.55 -1.42 -20.69
N ILE A 229 -18.65 -0.47 -20.42
CA ILE A 229 -17.48 -0.69 -19.56
C ILE A 229 -17.85 -0.25 -18.15
N ILE A 230 -17.92 -1.19 -17.22
CA ILE A 230 -18.35 -0.93 -15.84
C ILE A 230 -17.22 -1.23 -14.87
N ILE A 231 -16.85 -0.21 -14.09
CA ILE A 231 -15.88 -0.33 -13.00
C ILE A 231 -16.63 -0.36 -11.66
N LEU A 232 -16.33 -1.36 -10.85
CA LEU A 232 -16.87 -1.52 -9.51
C LEU A 232 -15.81 -1.12 -8.48
N ILE A 233 -16.13 -0.19 -7.60
CA ILE A 233 -15.26 0.28 -6.52
C ILE A 233 -15.95 0.01 -5.18
N ASP A 234 -15.45 -1.00 -4.46
CA ASP A 234 -15.97 -1.36 -3.13
C ASP A 234 -15.31 -0.51 -2.04
N GLY A 235 -15.79 -0.66 -0.80
CA GLY A 235 -15.32 0.17 0.33
C GLY A 235 -13.81 0.08 0.57
N ASN A 236 -13.22 -1.09 0.38
CA ASN A 236 -11.77 -1.28 0.55
C ASN A 236 -10.97 -0.55 -0.53
N ASN A 237 -11.35 -0.72 -1.80
CA ASN A 237 -10.67 -0.06 -2.91
C ASN A 237 -10.89 1.45 -2.87
N LEU A 238 -12.10 1.90 -2.51
CA LEU A 238 -12.42 3.31 -2.32
C LEU A 238 -11.44 3.97 -1.35
N VAL A 239 -11.27 3.39 -0.17
CA VAL A 239 -10.40 3.97 0.86
C VAL A 239 -8.93 3.88 0.49
N LYS A 240 -8.51 2.78 -0.15
CA LYS A 240 -7.15 2.69 -0.69
C LYS A 240 -6.87 3.84 -1.66
N MET A 241 -7.78 4.12 -2.59
CA MET A 241 -7.64 5.24 -3.52
C MET A 241 -7.64 6.58 -2.78
N MET A 242 -8.44 6.76 -1.73
CA MET A 242 -8.42 7.97 -0.90
C MET A 242 -7.08 8.19 -0.20
N ILE A 243 -6.48 7.13 0.35
CA ILE A 243 -5.15 7.18 0.99
C ILE A 243 -4.07 7.52 -0.03
N GLU A 244 -4.06 6.84 -1.18
CA GLU A 244 -3.07 7.06 -2.24
C GLU A 244 -3.14 8.48 -2.82
N ASN A 245 -4.32 9.10 -2.83
CA ASN A 245 -4.56 10.42 -3.42
C ASN A 245 -4.76 11.52 -2.38
N ASN A 246 -4.50 11.25 -1.09
CA ASN A 246 -4.62 12.21 0.02
C ASN A 246 -6.02 12.87 0.15
N VAL A 247 -7.10 12.15 -0.15
CA VAL A 247 -8.47 12.68 -0.08
C VAL A 247 -9.07 12.40 1.29
N GLY A 248 -9.27 13.46 2.08
CA GLY A 248 -9.66 13.32 3.49
C GLY A 248 -8.55 12.75 4.38
N ILE A 249 -7.33 12.61 3.84
CA ILE A 249 -6.16 12.05 4.51
C ILE A 249 -5.09 13.14 4.60
N ARG A 250 -4.42 13.20 5.75
CA ARG A 250 -3.35 14.18 6.00
C ARG A 250 -2.08 13.45 6.43
N GLU A 251 -0.97 13.81 5.80
CA GLU A 251 0.35 13.38 6.24
C GLU A 251 0.65 13.94 7.64
N SER A 252 0.89 13.05 8.61
CA SER A 252 1.17 13.44 9.99
C SER A 252 2.66 13.70 10.22
N ARG A 253 3.52 12.77 9.78
CA ARG A 253 4.97 12.81 9.95
C ARG A 253 5.65 12.05 8.81
N GLN A 254 6.79 12.56 8.35
CA GLN A 254 7.64 11.90 7.38
C GLN A 254 8.91 11.37 8.05
N TYR A 255 9.22 10.09 7.85
CA TYR A 255 10.45 9.47 8.30
C TYR A 255 11.39 9.28 7.11
N THR A 256 12.62 9.79 7.22
CA THR A 256 13.64 9.60 6.19
C THR A 256 14.65 8.56 6.65
N LEU A 257 14.76 7.46 5.90
CA LEU A 257 15.81 6.48 6.13
C LEU A 257 17.13 7.01 5.53
N LYS A 258 18.18 7.08 6.36
CA LYS A 258 19.52 7.45 5.92
C LYS A 258 20.36 6.20 5.66
N GLU A 259 21.12 6.21 4.58
CA GLU A 259 22.08 5.17 4.25
C GLU A 259 23.49 5.78 4.16
N ILE A 260 24.51 4.95 4.39
CA ILE A 260 25.89 5.35 4.12
C ILE A 260 26.08 5.54 2.60
N ASP A 261 26.58 6.71 2.20
CA ASP A 261 27.05 6.91 0.83
C ASP A 261 28.40 6.24 0.65
N LYS A 262 28.38 5.01 0.13
CA LYS A 262 29.60 4.24 -0.10
C LYS A 262 30.55 4.92 -1.09
N ASN A 263 30.05 5.64 -2.09
CA ASN A 263 30.90 6.27 -3.11
C ASN A 263 31.71 7.40 -2.50
N TYR A 264 31.09 8.21 -1.63
CA TYR A 264 31.77 9.27 -0.90
C TYR A 264 32.97 8.72 -0.10
N PHE A 265 32.76 7.70 0.72
CA PHE A 265 33.85 7.14 1.54
C PHE A 265 34.87 6.32 0.73
N GLU A 266 34.49 5.76 -0.41
CA GLU A 266 35.44 5.10 -1.32
C GLU A 266 36.37 6.10 -1.99
N SER A 267 35.89 7.30 -2.33
CA SER A 267 36.73 8.37 -2.91
C SER A 267 37.83 8.89 -1.97
N LEU A 268 37.69 8.64 -0.67
CA LEU A 268 38.68 9.02 0.35
C LEU A 268 39.80 7.98 0.52
N ASN A 269 39.66 6.78 -0.07
CA ASN A 269 40.58 5.66 0.14
C ASN A 269 41.63 5.47 -0.95
N GLY A 270 41.70 6.36 -1.96
CA GLY A 270 42.70 6.31 -3.04
C GLY A 270 42.43 5.26 -4.11
#